data_AF-A0A7S3SDL7-F1
#
_entry.id   AF-A0A7S3SDL7-F1
#
_cell.length_a   1.000
_cell.length_b   1.000
_cell.length_c   1.000
_cell.angle_alpha   90.00
_cell.angle_beta   90.00
_cell.angle_gamma   90.00
#
_symmetry.space_group_name_H-M   'P 1'
#
loop_
_entity.id
_entity.type
_entity.pdbx_description
1 polymer ?
#
loop_
_entity_poly.entity_id
_entity_poly.type
_entity_poly.pdbx_seq_one_letter_code
_entity_poly.pdbx_strand_id
1 'polypeptide(L)'
;IILHKPEASSPLGVDIDFADGVVLHVSGLKPAPSVISAANIKAPPDGKLRINDFVVAVNGVSDNAGQMTEELQSKQELELLVRRPITFSVTLEKNPGVIGLDLHYAKKGR
;
A
#
# COMPACT_ATOMS: atom_id res chain seq x y z
N ILE A 1 5.55 7.74 -7.71
CA ILE A 1 4.49 7.29 -8.66
C ILE A 1 3.51 8.44 -8.80
N ILE A 2 3.14 8.83 -10.02
CA ILE A 2 2.22 9.95 -10.26
C ILE A 2 0.88 9.41 -10.73
N LEU A 3 -0.22 9.89 -10.14
CA LEU A 3 -1.59 9.53 -10.48
C LEU A 3 -2.43 10.78 -10.74
N HIS A 4 -3.33 10.69 -11.71
CA HIS A 4 -4.32 11.71 -12.00
C HIS A 4 -5.70 11.09 -11.95
N LYS A 5 -6.54 11.58 -11.03
CA LYS A 5 -7.95 11.19 -10.99
C LYS A 5 -8.77 12.01 -11.98
N PRO A 6 -9.89 11.45 -12.50
CA PRO A 6 -10.87 12.24 -13.25
C PRO A 6 -11.44 13.40 -12.41
N GLU A 7 -11.76 13.14 -11.14
CA GLU A 7 -12.21 14.12 -10.16
C GLU A 7 -11.52 13.85 -8.81
N ALA A 8 -11.38 14.86 -7.96
CA ALA A 8 -10.72 14.71 -6.65
C ALA A 8 -11.32 13.58 -5.80
N SER A 9 -12.65 13.42 -5.81
CA SER A 9 -13.39 12.40 -5.08
C SER A 9 -13.39 11.01 -5.73
N SER A 10 -12.85 10.87 -6.95
CA SER A 10 -12.87 9.59 -7.67
C SER A 10 -12.07 8.52 -6.90
N PRO A 11 -12.61 7.30 -6.76
CA PRO A 11 -11.89 6.23 -6.08
C PRO A 11 -10.64 5.83 -6.87
N LEU A 12 -9.52 5.65 -6.16
CA LEU A 12 -8.23 5.29 -6.77
C LEU A 12 -8.21 3.85 -7.28
N GLY A 13 -9.03 2.98 -6.68
CA GLY A 13 -9.00 1.53 -6.91
C GLY A 13 -7.87 0.83 -6.16
N VAL A 14 -7.50 1.33 -4.97
CA VAL A 14 -6.48 0.74 -4.09
C VAL A 14 -7.13 0.41 -2.76
N ASP A 15 -6.93 -0.80 -2.25
CA ASP A 15 -7.26 -1.17 -0.88
C ASP A 15 -6.01 -0.92 -0.01
N ILE A 16 -6.19 -0.19 1.10
CA ILE A 16 -5.11 0.27 1.96
C ILE A 16 -5.34 -0.22 3.38
N ASP A 17 -4.29 -0.75 3.99
CA ASP A 17 -4.18 -0.95 5.44
C ASP A 17 -3.26 0.14 6.02
N PHE A 18 -3.69 0.72 7.14
CA PHE A 18 -2.99 1.79 7.85
C PHE A 18 -2.88 1.50 9.35
N ALA A 19 -2.93 0.23 9.74
CA ALA A 19 -2.97 -0.19 11.14
C ALA A 19 -1.79 0.30 12.00
N ASP A 20 -0.62 0.57 11.41
CA ASP A 20 0.53 1.11 12.14
C ASP A 20 0.46 2.63 12.39
N GLY A 21 -0.49 3.31 11.74
CA GLY A 21 -0.71 4.76 11.85
C GLY A 21 0.31 5.64 11.13
N VAL A 22 1.34 5.07 10.50
CA VAL A 22 2.49 5.79 9.95
C VAL A 22 2.57 5.66 8.44
N VAL A 23 2.39 4.45 7.89
CA VAL A 23 2.46 4.20 6.45
C VAL A 23 1.18 3.54 5.94
N LEU A 24 1.01 3.55 4.62
CA LEU A 24 -0.13 2.93 3.96
C LEU A 24 0.33 1.67 3.23
N HIS A 25 -0.05 0.49 3.73
CA HIS A 25 0.21 -0.78 3.08
C HIS A 25 -0.83 -1.04 1.98
N VAL A 26 -0.36 -1.33 0.77
CA VAL A 26 -1.20 -1.71 -0.36
C VAL A 26 -1.62 -3.18 -0.22
N SER A 27 -2.81 -3.40 0.33
CA SER A 27 -3.36 -4.75 0.54
C SER A 27 -4.08 -5.29 -0.69
N GLY A 28 -4.54 -4.41 -1.59
CA GLY A 28 -5.25 -4.82 -2.80
C GLY A 28 -5.26 -3.74 -3.89
N LEU A 29 -5.41 -4.18 -5.14
CA LEU A 29 -5.57 -3.32 -6.30
C LEU A 29 -6.82 -3.76 -7.08
N LYS A 30 -7.73 -2.81 -7.34
CA LYS A 30 -8.93 -3.09 -8.14
C LYS A 30 -8.55 -3.28 -9.61
N PRO A 31 -9.15 -4.28 -10.30
CA PRO A 31 -8.93 -4.50 -11.72
C PRO A 31 -9.44 -3.31 -12.56
N ALA A 32 -9.13 -3.33 -13.85
CA ALA A 32 -9.65 -2.33 -14.77
C ALA A 32 -11.19 -2.42 -14.89
N PRO A 33 -11.90 -1.28 -15.03
CA PRO A 33 -11.36 0.08 -15.06
C PRO A 33 -11.16 0.66 -13.64
N SER A 34 -9.93 1.11 -13.35
CA SER A 34 -9.60 1.88 -12.14
C SER A 34 -8.47 2.86 -12.41
N VAL A 35 -8.38 3.95 -11.64
CA VAL A 35 -7.31 4.96 -11.77
C VAL A 35 -5.94 4.29 -11.67
N ILE A 36 -5.75 3.40 -10.68
CA ILE A 36 -4.49 2.71 -10.51
C ILE A 36 -4.18 1.71 -11.63
N SER A 37 -5.19 1.01 -12.17
CA SER A 37 -4.98 0.10 -13.31
C SER A 37 -4.49 0.86 -14.54
N ALA A 38 -5.06 2.04 -14.82
CA ALA A 38 -4.68 2.88 -15.95
C ALA A 38 -3.26 3.45 -15.79
N ALA A 39 -2.88 3.88 -14.58
CA ALA A 39 -1.54 4.34 -14.29
C ALA A 39 -0.50 3.22 -14.41
N ASN A 40 -0.78 2.04 -13.83
CA ASN A 40 0.12 0.89 -13.88
C ASN A 40 0.33 0.32 -15.29
N ILE A 41 -0.64 0.47 -16.20
CA ILE A 41 -0.48 0.07 -17.61
C ILE A 41 0.58 0.93 -18.30
N LYS A 42 0.58 2.24 -18.02
CA LYS A 42 1.46 3.22 -18.67
C LYS A 42 2.85 3.31 -18.01
N ALA A 43 2.96 2.91 -16.75
CA ALA A 43 4.19 3.05 -15.99
C ALA A 43 5.24 1.98 -16.37
N PRO A 44 6.55 2.32 -16.35
CA PRO A 44 7.61 1.32 -16.42
C PRO A 44 7.54 0.36 -15.22
N PRO A 45 8.19 -0.81 -15.25
CA PRO A 45 8.13 -1.78 -14.16
C PRO A 45 8.34 -1.17 -12.78
N ASP A 46 9.32 -0.27 -12.62
CA ASP A 46 9.61 0.39 -11.34
C ASP A 46 8.69 1.55 -10.98
N GLY A 47 7.88 2.03 -11.91
CA GLY A 47 6.84 3.03 -11.67
C GLY A 47 5.48 2.44 -11.29
N LYS A 48 5.31 1.11 -11.33
CA LYS A 48 4.03 0.45 -10.98
C LYS A 48 3.87 0.32 -9.48
N LEU A 49 2.68 0.63 -8.99
CA LEU A 49 2.24 0.29 -7.64
C LEU A 49 1.83 -1.18 -7.61
N ARG A 50 2.24 -1.90 -6.57
CA ARG A 50 2.03 -3.35 -6.43
C ARG A 50 1.41 -3.66 -5.08
N ILE A 51 0.75 -4.81 -5.00
CA ILE A 51 0.35 -5.38 -3.71
C ILE A 51 1.62 -5.60 -2.87
N ASN A 52 1.53 -5.31 -1.58
CA ASN A 52 2.62 -5.27 -0.60
C ASN A 52 3.57 -4.08 -0.67
N ASP A 53 3.35 -3.13 -1.58
CA ASP A 53 4.04 -1.85 -1.50
C ASP A 53 3.60 -1.06 -0.24
N PHE A 54 4.50 -0.24 0.28
CA PHE A 54 4.20 0.72 1.34
C PHE A 54 4.29 2.13 0.78
N VAL A 55 3.18 2.87 0.78
CA VAL A 55 3.19 4.31 0.50
C VAL A 55 3.62 5.02 1.77
N VAL A 56 4.78 5.68 1.70
CA VAL A 56 5.43 6.36 2.83
C VAL A 56 5.21 7.87 2.79
N ALA A 57 4.81 8.41 1.64
CA ALA A 57 4.35 9.79 1.52
C ALA A 57 3.34 9.97 0.39
N VAL A 58 2.42 10.94 0.57
CA VAL A 58 1.44 11.39 -0.43
C VAL A 58 1.53 12.91 -0.53
N ASN A 59 1.91 13.45 -1.68
CA ASN A 59 2.11 14.90 -1.89
C ASN A 59 3.01 15.56 -0.82
N GLY A 60 4.03 14.84 -0.35
CA GLY A 60 4.95 15.30 0.71
C GLY A 60 4.43 15.09 2.14
N VAL A 61 3.17 14.74 2.35
CA VAL A 61 2.65 14.32 3.67
C VAL A 61 3.19 12.93 3.99
N SER A 62 3.78 12.75 5.17
CA SER A 62 4.39 11.50 5.63
C SER A 62 4.21 11.33 7.15
N ASP A 63 4.55 10.14 7.67
CA ASP A 63 4.50 9.76 9.10
C ASP A 63 3.14 9.92 9.81
N ASN A 64 2.07 10.10 9.03
CA ASN A 64 0.69 10.15 9.52
C ASN A 64 -0.26 9.55 8.49
N ALA A 65 -0.67 8.31 8.72
CA ALA A 65 -1.51 7.59 7.78
C ALA A 65 -2.90 8.22 7.60
N GLY A 66 -3.44 8.89 8.63
CA GLY A 66 -4.70 9.61 8.55
C GLY A 66 -4.62 10.76 7.56
N GLN A 67 -3.62 11.64 7.70
CA GLN A 67 -3.41 12.77 6.80
C GLN A 67 -3.07 12.32 5.37
N MET A 68 -2.27 11.27 5.20
CA MET A 68 -2.03 10.70 3.87
C MET A 68 -3.31 10.16 3.24
N THR A 69 -4.20 9.54 4.03
CA THR A 69 -5.50 9.06 3.54
C THR A 69 -6.43 10.21 3.14
N GLU A 70 -6.46 11.30 3.90
CA GLU A 70 -7.19 12.52 3.54
C GLU A 70 -6.68 13.11 2.22
N GLU A 71 -5.36 13.13 2.01
CA GLU A 71 -4.74 13.59 0.77
C GLU A 71 -5.15 12.69 -0.41
N LEU A 72 -5.09 11.37 -0.22
CA LEU A 72 -5.56 10.38 -1.20
C LEU A 72 -7.06 10.51 -1.52
N GLN A 73 -7.88 11.11 -0.66
CA GLN A 73 -9.32 11.28 -0.88
C GLN A 73 -9.68 12.65 -1.47
N SER A 74 -8.91 13.69 -1.15
CA SER A 74 -9.26 15.08 -1.43
C SER A 74 -8.54 15.70 -2.62
N LYS A 75 -7.47 15.08 -3.13
CA LYS A 75 -6.70 15.61 -4.26
C LYS A 75 -6.93 14.85 -5.55
N GLN A 76 -6.90 15.59 -6.65
CA GLN A 76 -6.99 15.04 -8.00
C GLN A 76 -5.63 14.56 -8.53
N GLU A 77 -4.58 15.32 -8.24
CA GLU A 77 -3.20 14.98 -8.58
C GLU A 77 -2.50 14.43 -7.34
N LEU A 78 -1.84 13.28 -7.51
CA LEU A 78 -1.20 12.56 -6.42
C LEU A 78 0.22 12.15 -6.82
N GLU A 79 1.18 12.54 -6.00
CA GLU A 79 2.54 12.04 -5.99
C GLU A 79 2.71 11.09 -4.80
N LEU A 80 2.93 9.81 -5.10
CA LEU A 80 3.15 8.77 -4.10
C LEU A 80 4.65 8.44 -4.01
N LEU A 81 5.21 8.54 -2.81
CA LEU A 81 6.51 7.95 -2.48
C LEU A 81 6.28 6.54 -1.95
N VAL A 82 6.93 5.56 -2.58
CA VAL A 82 6.65 4.14 -2.34
C VAL A 82 7.93 3.40 -1.97
N ARG A 83 7.85 2.60 -0.91
CA ARG A 83 8.88 1.65 -0.49
C ARG A 83 8.42 0.23 -0.77
N ARG A 84 9.20 -0.50 -1.56
CA ARG A 84 8.99 -1.93 -1.82
C ARG A 84 9.66 -2.79 -0.75
N PRO A 85 8.96 -3.77 -0.17
CA PRO A 85 9.60 -4.73 0.73
C PRO A 85 10.52 -5.65 -0.06
N ILE A 86 11.64 -6.02 0.57
CA ILE A 86 12.45 -7.15 0.14
C ILE A 86 11.85 -8.38 0.79
N THR A 87 11.35 -9.31 -0.02
CA THR A 87 10.84 -10.59 0.46
C THR A 87 11.97 -11.61 0.48
N PHE A 88 12.03 -12.40 1.55
CA PHE A 88 12.99 -13.48 1.70
C PHE A 88 12.32 -14.66 2.38
N SER A 89 12.78 -15.86 2.03
CA SER A 89 12.29 -17.11 2.62
C SER A 89 13.28 -17.57 3.68
N VAL A 90 12.75 -17.95 4.85
CA VAL A 90 13.52 -18.59 5.92
C VAL A 90 12.92 -19.95 6.24
N THR A 91 13.77 -20.96 6.38
CA THR A 91 13.37 -22.28 6.89
C THR A 91 13.66 -22.30 8.38
N LEU A 92 12.64 -22.60 9.19
CA LEU A 92 12.74 -22.68 10.64
C LEU A 92 12.57 -24.14 11.07
N GLU A 93 13.58 -24.70 11.73
CA GLU A 93 13.47 -26.02 12.35
C GLU A 93 12.93 -25.88 13.77
N LYS A 94 11.74 -26.44 14.00
CA LYS A 94 11.17 -26.54 15.35
C LYS A 94 11.89 -27.66 16.11
N ASN A 95 12.98 -27.31 16.79
CA ASN A 95 13.51 -28.12 17.88
C ASN A 95 12.49 -28.13 19.05
N PRO A 96 12.53 -29.10 19.98
CA PRO A 96 11.65 -29.08 21.14
C PRO A 96 11.82 -27.75 21.91
N GLY A 97 10.89 -26.81 21.71
CA GLY A 97 10.99 -25.44 22.20
C GLY A 97 10.14 -24.42 21.42
N VAL A 98 10.21 -23.15 21.84
CA VAL A 98 9.58 -22.01 21.15
C VAL A 98 10.56 -21.37 20.17
N ILE A 99 10.10 -20.93 19.00
CA ILE A 99 10.93 -20.31 17.95
C ILE A 99 11.10 -18.78 18.12
N GLY A 100 10.64 -18.22 19.25
CA GLY A 100 10.78 -16.80 19.54
C GLY A 100 9.92 -15.87 18.66
N LEU A 101 8.87 -16.39 18.02
CA LEU A 101 7.89 -15.59 17.29
C LEU A 101 6.68 -15.31 18.18
N ASP A 102 6.36 -14.02 18.35
CA ASP A 102 5.06 -13.59 18.85
C ASP A 102 4.15 -13.29 17.65
N LEU A 103 3.07 -14.05 17.52
CA LEU A 103 2.17 -14.00 16.37
C LEU A 103 0.80 -13.55 16.84
N HIS A 104 0.40 -12.35 16.42
CA HIS A 104 -0.97 -11.90 16.57
C HIS A 104 -1.82 -12.41 15.40
N TYR A 105 -2.72 -13.34 15.65
CA TYR A 105 -3.65 -13.85 14.65
C TYR A 105 -5.06 -13.27 14.87
N ALA A 106 -5.70 -12.83 13.79
CA ALA A 106 -7.13 -12.51 13.81
C ALA A 106 -7.94 -13.79 13.58
N LYS A 107 -8.96 -14.06 14.41
CA LYS A 107 -9.84 -15.25 14.27
C LYS A 107 -10.66 -15.26 12.97
N LYS A 108 -10.74 -14.14 12.26
CA LYS A 108 -11.34 -13.99 10.93
C LYS A 108 -10.47 -13.02 10.12
N GLY A 109 -10.00 -13.46 8.95
CA GLY A 109 -9.48 -12.57 7.91
C GLY A 109 -10.64 -11.72 7.37
N ARG A 110 -10.37 -10.45 7.09
CA ARG A 110 -11.37 -9.52 6.56
C ARG A 110 -11.66 -9.79 5.08
#